data_AF-A0A8C8YLG9-F1
#
_entry.id   AF-A0A8C8YLG9-F1
#
_cell.length_a   1.000
_cell.length_b   1.000
_cell.length_c   1.000
_cell.angle_alpha   90.00
_cell.angle_beta   90.00
_cell.angle_gamma   90.00
#
_symmetry.space_group_name_H-M   'P 1'
#
loop_
_entity.id
_entity.type
_entity.pdbx_description
1 polymer ?
#
loop_
_entity_poly.entity_id
_entity_poly.type
_entity_poly.pdbx_seq_one_letter_code
_entity_poly.pdbx_strand_id
1 'polypeptide(L)' 'MAFAASLAELQAETSCPICLDYLRDPVTTDCGHNFCRSCIHQCWEDLQDVFPCPVCLHHCPDKTLQRNAQLFEDAK' A
#
# COMPACT_ATOMS: atom_id res chain seq x y z
N MET A 1 -11.87 -5.73 -25.91
CA MET A 1 -11.81 -5.99 -24.45
C MET A 1 -10.75 -5.10 -23.79
N ALA A 2 -10.86 -3.78 -23.92
CA ALA A 2 -9.90 -2.85 -23.30
C ALA A 2 -10.38 -2.35 -21.93
N PHE A 3 -11.69 -2.15 -21.78
CA PHE A 3 -12.29 -1.57 -20.58
C PHE A 3 -12.15 -2.43 -19.32
N ALA A 4 -12.22 -3.76 -19.45
CA ALA A 4 -12.08 -4.68 -18.32
C ALA A 4 -10.64 -4.76 -17.79
N ALA A 5 -9.64 -4.63 -18.66
CA ALA A 5 -8.23 -4.60 -18.27
C ALA A 5 -7.90 -3.31 -17.51
N SER A 6 -8.39 -2.17 -18.01
CA SER A 6 -8.17 -0.87 -17.37
C SER A 6 -8.81 -0.77 -15.97
N LEU A 7 -9.98 -1.39 -15.76
CA LEU A 7 -10.61 -1.46 -14.43
C LEU A 7 -9.85 -2.38 -13.48
N ALA A 8 -9.29 -3.49 -13.97
CA ALA A 8 -8.51 -4.41 -13.15
C ALA A 8 -7.16 -3.80 -12.72
N GLU A 9 -6.52 -3.02 -13.60
CA GLU A 9 -5.31 -2.26 -13.25
C GLU A 9 -5.60 -1.23 -12.15
N LEU A 10 -6.68 -0.46 -12.31
CA LEU A 10 -7.08 0.54 -11.31
C LEU A 10 -7.45 -0.10 -9.96
N GLN A 11 -8.05 -1.29 -9.98
CA GLN A 11 -8.39 -2.04 -8.77
C GLN A 11 -7.14 -2.60 -8.07
N ALA A 12 -6.12 -2.99 -8.82
CA ALA A 12 -4.83 -3.40 -8.28
C ALA A 12 -4.08 -2.22 -7.64
N GLU A 13 -4.22 -1.02 -8.20
CA GLU A 13 -3.63 0.21 -7.64
C GLU A 13 -4.32 0.70 -6.35
N THR A 14 -5.58 0.29 -6.13
CA THR A 14 -6.42 0.74 -5.00
C THR A 14 -6.65 -0.33 -3.93
N SER A 15 -6.09 -1.53 -4.11
CA SER A 15 -6.20 -2.64 -3.16
C SER A 15 -4.93 -2.79 -2.32
N CYS A 16 -5.11 -3.10 -1.04
CA CYS A 16 -4.01 -3.43 -0.16
C CYS A 16 -3.57 -4.88 -0.38
N PRO A 17 -2.30 -5.14 -0.73
CA PRO A 17 -1.80 -6.50 -0.96
C PRO A 17 -1.68 -7.33 0.33
N ILE A 18 -1.86 -6.73 1.51
CA ILE A 18 -1.80 -7.42 2.81
C ILE A 18 -3.18 -7.95 3.21
N CYS A 19 -4.20 -7.08 3.24
CA CYS A 19 -5.56 -7.47 3.62
C CYS A 19 -6.45 -7.86 2.42
N LEU A 20 -5.96 -7.68 1.19
CA LEU A 20 -6.65 -7.96 -0.08
C LEU A 20 -7.99 -7.21 -0.21
N ASP A 21 -8.07 -6.05 0.42
CA ASP A 21 -9.26 -5.17 0.51
C ASP A 21 -8.87 -3.75 0.08
N TYR A 22 -9.85 -2.88 -0.14
CA TYR A 22 -9.59 -1.48 -0.50
C TYR A 22 -8.69 -0.77 0.51
N LEU A 23 -7.78 0.06 0.00
CA LEU A 23 -6.82 0.81 0.81
C LEU A 23 -7.55 1.76 1.77
N ARG A 24 -7.37 1.55 3.08
CA ARG A 24 -7.86 2.43 4.15
C ARG A 24 -6.69 3.17 4.79
N ASP A 25 -6.73 4.50 4.71
CA ASP A 25 -5.60 5.38 5.03
C ASP A 25 -4.33 4.91 4.29
N PRO A 26 -4.32 4.97 2.94
CA PRO A 26 -3.22 4.46 2.14
C PRO A 26 -1.93 5.17 2.48
N VAL A 27 -0.89 4.39 2.68
CA VAL A 27 0.47 4.88 2.82
C VAL A 27 1.34 4.30 1.72
N THR A 28 2.17 5.14 1.15
CA THR A 28 3.15 4.78 0.13
C THR A 28 4.51 4.61 0.78
N THR A 29 5.14 3.48 0.49
CA THR A 29 6.54 3.18 0.84
C THR A 29 7.50 3.83 -0.15
N ASP A 30 8.78 3.99 0.18
CA ASP A 30 9.80 4.55 -0.73
C ASP A 30 9.89 3.82 -2.08
N CYS A 31 9.54 2.52 -2.10
CA CYS A 31 9.50 1.73 -3.33
C CYS A 31 8.26 1.95 -4.20
N GLY A 32 7.33 2.81 -3.78
CA GLY A 32 6.11 3.17 -4.52
C GLY A 32 4.90 2.25 -4.28
N HIS A 33 5.02 1.21 -3.44
CA HIS A 33 3.89 0.34 -3.11
C HIS A 33 3.00 0.96 -2.03
N ASN A 34 1.70 0.77 -2.20
CA ASN A 34 0.66 1.31 -1.32
C ASN A 34 0.07 0.23 -0.43
N PHE A 35 -0.14 0.56 0.84
CA PHE A 35 -0.71 -0.33 1.84
C PHE A 35 -1.68 0.42 2.74
N CYS A 36 -2.60 -0.27 3.40
CA CYS A 36 -3.31 0.32 4.53
C CYS A 36 -2.29 0.64 5.62
N ARG A 37 -2.40 1.81 6.24
CA ARG A 37 -1.53 2.19 7.36
C ARG A 37 -1.47 1.12 8.44
N SER A 38 -2.62 0.61 8.88
CA SER A 38 -2.68 -0.44 9.90
C SER A 38 -1.97 -1.73 9.47
N CYS A 39 -2.11 -2.13 8.20
CA CYS A 39 -1.53 -3.37 7.69
C CYS A 39 0.00 -3.31 7.63
N ILE A 40 0.57 -2.23 7.08
CA ILE A 40 2.03 -2.11 7.01
C ILE A 40 2.64 -1.92 8.41
N HIS A 41 1.96 -1.20 9.30
CA HIS A 41 2.39 -1.06 10.69
C HIS A 41 2.42 -2.41 11.42
N GLN A 42 1.43 -3.28 11.20
CA GLN A 42 1.43 -4.65 11.75
C GLN A 42 2.57 -5.49 11.15
N CYS A 43 2.82 -5.40 9.85
CA CYS A 43 3.94 -6.11 9.22
C CYS A 43 5.30 -5.68 9.78
N TRP A 44 5.43 -4.42 10.21
CA TRP A 44 6.67 -3.86 10.76
C TRP A 44 6.68 -3.83 12.30
N GLU A 45 5.68 -4.38 12.98
CA GLU A 45 5.56 -4.35 14.44
C GLU A 45 6.70 -5.11 15.12
N ASP A 46 7.05 -6.29 14.58
CA ASP A 46 8.12 -7.16 15.09
C ASP A 46 9.52 -6.81 14.53
N LEU A 47 9.62 -5.81 13.66
CA LEU A 47 10.86 -5.44 12.98
C LEU A 47 11.53 -4.25 13.69
N GLN A 48 12.82 -4.41 14.02
CA GLN A 48 13.58 -3.41 14.77
C GLN A 48 14.40 -2.47 13.88
N ASP A 49 15.05 -2.98 12.82
CA ASP A 49 16.08 -2.23 12.08
C ASP A 49 15.84 -2.19 10.56
N VAL A 50 15.06 -3.14 10.04
CA VAL A 50 14.82 -3.30 8.60
C VAL A 50 13.32 -3.31 8.33
N PHE A 51 12.87 -2.48 7.40
CA PHE A 51 11.46 -2.39 7.00
C PHE A 51 11.32 -2.80 5.53
N PRO A 52 11.32 -4.12 5.23
CA PRO A 52 11.15 -4.58 3.86
C PRO A 52 9.71 -4.34 3.40
N CYS A 53 9.56 -3.96 2.14
CA CYS A 53 8.27 -3.93 1.47
C CYS A 53 7.71 -5.36 1.33
N PRO A 54 6.47 -5.64 1.77
CA PRO A 54 5.86 -6.97 1.64
C PRO A 54 5.70 -7.48 0.20
N VAL A 55 5.77 -6.60 -0.81
CA VAL A 55 5.57 -6.93 -2.22
C VAL A 55 6.89 -7.17 -2.95
N CYS A 56 7.82 -6.22 -2.88
CA CYS A 56 9.07 -6.25 -3.64
C CYS A 56 10.32 -6.48 -2.78
N LEU A 57 10.17 -6.61 -1.47
CA LEU A 57 11.25 -6.78 -0.49
C LEU A 57 12.27 -5.64 -0.47
N HIS A 58 11.97 -4.51 -1.11
CA HIS A 58 12.81 -3.32 -1.04
C HIS A 58 12.89 -2.83 0.40
N HIS A 59 14.11 -2.62 0.90
CA HIS A 59 14.32 -2.07 2.23
C HIS A 59 13.93 -0.60 2.24
N CYS A 60 12.86 -0.27 2.94
CA CYS A 60 12.50 1.10 3.26
C CYS A 60 13.39 1.52 4.44
N PRO A 61 14.31 2.49 4.26
CA PRO A 61 15.29 2.85 5.28
C PRO A 61 14.65 3.54 6.49
N ASP A 62 13.40 3.99 6.37
CA ASP A 62 12.69 4.67 7.45
C ASP A 62 11.22 4.21 7.54
N LYS A 63 10.61 4.38 8.71
CA LYS A 63 9.16 4.23 8.92
C LYS A 63 8.37 5.43 8.36
N THR A 64 9.00 6.37 7.64
CA THR A 64 8.38 7.53 7.00
C THR A 64 7.49 7.10 5.83
N LEU A 65 6.35 6.56 6.19
CA LEU A 65 5.26 6.24 5.30
C LEU A 65 4.56 7.54 4.88
N GLN A 66 4.63 7.89 3.60
CA GLN A 66 3.93 9.05 3.09
C GLN A 66 2.45 8.70 2.91
N ARG A 67 1.55 9.42 3.58
CA ARG A 67 0.10 9.25 3.36
C ARG A 67 -0.24 9.66 1.93
N ASN A 68 -0.89 8.78 1.21
CA ASN A 68 -1.37 9.05 -0.14
C ASN A 68 -2.87 9.33 -0.11
N ALA A 69 -3.22 10.61 0.06
CA ALA A 69 -4.61 11.06 0.11
C ALA A 69 -5.35 10.92 -1.25
N GLN A 70 -4.63 10.67 -2.36
CA GLN A 70 -5.25 10.49 -3.67
C GLN A 70 -5.81 9.07 -3.88
N LEU A 71 -5.39 8.10 -3.06
CA LEU A 71 -5.89 6.72 -3.07
C LEU A 71 -6.99 6.50 -2.01
N PHE A 72 -7.41 7.57 -1.33
CA PHE A 72 -8.49 7.51 -0.36
C PHE A 72 -9.82 7.63 -1.12
N GLU A 73 -10.68 6.62 -1.02
CA GLU A 73 -12.09 6.78 -1.40
C GLU A 73 -12.79 7.64 -0.35
N ASP A 74 -12.71 8.97 -0.52
CA ASP A 74 -13.75 9.89 -0.07
C ASP A 74 -14.68 10.17 -1.27
N ALA A 75 -15.29 9.12 -1.83
CA ALA A 75 -16.42 9.26 -2.75
C ALA A 75 -17.72 9.20 -1.94
N LYS A 76 -18.03 10.28 -1.21
CA LYS A 76 -19.38 10.53 -0.68
C LYS A 76 -20.06 11.64 -1.47
#